data_AF-F7NF38-F1
#
_entry.id   AF-F7NF38-F1
#
_cell.length_a   1.000
_cell.length_b   1.000
_cell.length_c   1.000
_cell.angle_alpha   90.00
_cell.angle_beta   90.00
_cell.angle_gamma   90.00
#
_symmetry.space_group_name_H-M   'P 1'
#
loop_
_entity.id
_entity.type
_entity.pdbx_description
1 polymer ?
#
loop_
_entity_poly.entity_id
_entity_poly.type
_entity_poly.pdbx_seq_one_letter_code
_entity_poly.pdbx_strand_id
1 'polypeptide(L)'
;MSKFISFLIYILLSFNLLCGFMPATVQAGIKEDYEEALNLYLTAGACMAVYSGRSGAMACNYLQQSGFTVEYFDQVSAKADTRFLLASNESTSDQPVYILAIVGTENFKNLKVDLRIDMINFAGNFLDELVQNADPRNITDSRPKVHRGFYQFVQTALMGKTPGKPTALAQRLKELLLADRNRKLYLAGHSLGGAAAILTATKLLDMGVQPEQLEIITFGAPAVGNAAFARQFGYRLNLTRVVIRGDPITGILQSLGRYRQFGREITWKIPASINGVSHHLEVYLDVAIKNYYRQRQKALEAGIIQAPSRIGASPRVYVAPVANRLPSGLQQEFWYMQQTLWDEYRQILPGYVIDTGPASENIWRQKALAEGCEFLIMPEISGYAIKDEFNAYYVTLHQTIYDVKTGQLLNLTLFSHNTLHISPLEALMHNAKRLTTSTLSPDSLRRLPIPFPKASVNFSSENKPQYLW
;
A
#
# COMPACT_ATOMS: atom_id res chain seq x y z
N MET A 1 17.93 28.24 -55.09
CA MET A 1 18.48 28.34 -53.70
C MET A 1 17.43 28.69 -52.66
N SER A 2 16.66 29.79 -52.79
CA SER A 2 15.68 30.23 -51.76
C SER A 2 14.65 29.16 -51.33
N LYS A 3 14.01 28.44 -52.27
CA LYS A 3 13.01 27.39 -51.92
C LYS A 3 13.60 26.19 -51.17
N PHE A 4 14.86 25.85 -51.43
CA PHE A 4 15.54 24.73 -50.75
C PHE A 4 15.93 25.08 -49.32
N ILE A 5 16.35 26.34 -49.10
CA ILE A 5 16.68 26.87 -47.78
C ILE A 5 15.41 26.97 -46.90
N SER A 6 14.29 27.45 -47.44
CA SER A 6 13.02 27.46 -46.71
C SER A 6 12.53 26.05 -46.34
N PHE A 7 12.68 25.06 -47.24
CA PHE A 7 12.33 23.67 -46.94
C PHE A 7 13.19 23.07 -45.82
N LEU A 8 14.50 23.35 -45.83
CA LEU A 8 15.43 22.90 -44.79
C LEU A 8 15.13 23.55 -43.42
N ILE A 9 14.75 24.83 -43.41
CA ILE A 9 14.32 25.55 -42.20
C ILE A 9 13.01 24.97 -41.64
N TYR A 10 12.05 24.61 -42.50
CA TYR A 10 10.82 23.93 -42.05
C TYR A 10 11.09 22.55 -41.47
N ILE A 11 12.02 21.77 -42.06
CA ILE A 11 12.44 20.47 -41.50
C ILE A 11 13.14 20.68 -40.15
N LEU A 12 14.04 21.65 -40.04
CA LEU A 12 14.75 21.94 -38.78
C LEU A 12 13.79 22.44 -37.70
N LEU A 13 12.83 23.30 -38.03
CA LEU A 13 11.81 23.77 -37.09
C LEU A 13 10.87 22.64 -36.64
N SER A 14 10.39 21.81 -37.58
CA SER A 14 9.54 20.66 -37.25
C SER A 14 10.29 19.59 -36.47
N PHE A 15 11.57 19.34 -36.77
CA PHE A 15 12.41 18.42 -36.00
C PHE A 15 12.71 18.95 -34.59
N ASN A 16 13.00 20.24 -34.42
CA ASN A 16 13.18 20.85 -33.09
C ASN A 16 11.87 20.88 -32.28
N LEU A 17 10.72 21.09 -32.92
CA LEU A 17 9.41 20.96 -32.27
C LEU A 17 9.17 19.50 -31.82
N LEU A 18 9.37 18.50 -32.69
CA LEU A 18 9.25 17.08 -32.31
C LEU A 18 10.21 16.69 -31.17
N CYS A 19 11.47 17.13 -31.22
CA CYS A 19 12.46 16.87 -30.18
C CYS A 19 12.19 17.62 -28.87
N GLY A 20 11.47 18.75 -28.89
CA GLY A 20 11.03 19.45 -27.67
C GLY A 20 9.78 18.84 -27.02
N PHE A 21 8.88 18.23 -27.82
CA PHE A 21 7.67 17.59 -27.32
C PHE A 21 7.93 16.19 -26.72
N MET A 22 8.86 15.41 -27.27
CA MET A 22 9.15 14.06 -26.76
C MET A 22 9.61 14.03 -25.28
N PRO A 23 10.56 14.87 -24.83
CA PRO A 23 11.00 14.90 -23.43
C PRO A 23 9.87 15.24 -22.47
N ALA A 24 9.00 16.20 -22.82
CA ALA A 24 7.87 16.61 -22.00
C ALA A 24 6.82 15.49 -21.88
N THR A 25 6.50 14.78 -22.97
CA THR A 25 5.56 13.64 -22.94
C THR A 25 6.11 12.45 -22.14
N VAL A 26 7.42 12.19 -22.22
CA VAL A 26 8.06 11.12 -21.45
C VAL A 26 8.07 11.45 -19.96
N GLN A 27 8.40 12.70 -19.59
CA GLN A 27 8.36 13.15 -18.20
C GLN A 27 6.96 13.11 -17.60
N ALA A 28 5.94 13.51 -18.37
CA ALA A 28 4.54 13.41 -17.97
C ALA A 28 4.15 11.94 -17.69
N GLY A 29 4.49 11.01 -18.58
CA GLY A 29 4.23 9.58 -18.37
C GLY A 29 4.91 9.00 -17.13
N ILE A 30 6.17 9.38 -16.85
CA ILE A 30 6.88 8.91 -15.64
C ILE A 30 6.22 9.43 -14.37
N LYS A 31 5.74 10.69 -14.38
CA LYS A 31 5.02 11.26 -13.25
C LYS A 31 3.70 10.52 -12.99
N GLU A 32 2.92 10.29 -14.04
CA GLU A 32 1.66 9.56 -13.97
C GLU A 32 1.86 8.12 -13.46
N ASP A 33 2.87 7.40 -13.97
CA ASP A 33 3.24 6.05 -13.51
C ASP A 33 3.61 6.03 -12.02
N TYR A 34 4.32 7.05 -11.54
CA TYR A 34 4.71 7.17 -10.14
C TYR A 34 3.50 7.48 -9.24
N GLU A 35 2.65 8.43 -9.62
CA GLU A 35 1.45 8.80 -8.87
C GLU A 35 0.45 7.63 -8.81
N GLU A 36 0.25 6.91 -9.92
CA GLU A 36 -0.55 5.69 -9.95
C GLU A 36 0.03 4.63 -8.99
N ALA A 37 1.34 4.38 -9.05
CA ALA A 37 1.96 3.37 -8.20
C ALA A 37 1.87 3.72 -6.70
N LEU A 38 1.98 5.01 -6.35
CA LEU A 38 1.74 5.50 -4.99
C LEU A 38 0.29 5.29 -4.56
N ASN A 39 -0.68 5.63 -5.41
CA ASN A 39 -2.10 5.45 -5.11
C ASN A 39 -2.45 3.96 -4.92
N LEU A 40 -1.93 3.08 -5.77
CA LEU A 40 -2.09 1.63 -5.65
C LEU A 40 -1.50 1.11 -4.33
N TYR A 41 -0.32 1.59 -3.93
CA TYR A 41 0.29 1.22 -2.66
C TYR A 41 -0.53 1.70 -1.46
N LEU A 42 -0.90 2.98 -1.41
CA LEU A 42 -1.68 3.55 -0.30
C LEU A 42 -3.05 2.87 -0.16
N THR A 43 -3.74 2.62 -1.27
CA THR A 43 -5.05 1.96 -1.25
C THR A 43 -4.96 0.47 -0.92
N ALA A 44 -3.91 -0.26 -1.33
CA ALA A 44 -3.66 -1.62 -0.88
C ALA A 44 -3.39 -1.67 0.64
N GLY A 45 -2.59 -0.74 1.15
CA GLY A 45 -2.33 -0.59 2.59
C GLY A 45 -3.59 -0.27 3.39
N ALA A 46 -4.44 0.63 2.88
CA ALA A 46 -5.75 0.94 3.49
C ALA A 46 -6.72 -0.25 3.45
N CYS A 47 -6.74 -1.01 2.35
CA CYS A 47 -7.46 -2.28 2.30
C CYS A 47 -6.97 -3.25 3.37
N MET A 48 -5.65 -3.36 3.59
CA MET A 48 -5.14 -4.24 4.65
C MET A 48 -5.58 -3.75 6.03
N ALA A 49 -5.53 -2.44 6.27
CA ALA A 49 -5.84 -1.83 7.56
C ALA A 49 -7.30 -1.96 8.02
N VAL A 50 -8.24 -2.24 7.12
CA VAL A 50 -9.66 -2.46 7.48
C VAL A 50 -9.96 -3.91 7.90
N TYR A 51 -9.09 -4.86 7.56
CA TYR A 51 -9.20 -6.26 7.99
C TYR A 51 -8.87 -6.42 9.48
N SER A 52 -9.40 -7.49 10.09
CA SER A 52 -9.20 -7.81 11.50
C SER A 52 -7.87 -8.54 11.70
N GLY A 53 -7.51 -8.74 12.97
CA GLY A 53 -6.31 -9.46 13.34
C GLY A 53 -5.04 -8.64 13.20
N ARG A 54 -3.90 -9.35 13.27
CA ARG A 54 -2.60 -8.71 13.45
C ARG A 54 -2.17 -7.88 12.23
N SER A 55 -2.34 -8.41 11.02
CA SER A 55 -1.91 -7.74 9.78
C SER A 55 -2.66 -6.42 9.57
N GLY A 56 -3.98 -6.41 9.79
CA GLY A 56 -4.78 -5.19 9.67
C GLY A 56 -4.44 -4.15 10.73
N ALA A 57 -4.27 -4.56 12.00
CA ALA A 57 -3.83 -3.64 13.05
C ALA A 57 -2.45 -3.04 12.76
N MET A 58 -1.51 -3.83 12.21
CA MET A 58 -0.19 -3.33 11.81
C MET A 58 -0.28 -2.34 10.65
N ALA A 59 -1.04 -2.65 9.59
CA ALA A 59 -1.23 -1.76 8.46
C ALA A 59 -1.88 -0.42 8.87
N CYS A 60 -2.83 -0.44 9.79
CA CYS A 60 -3.42 0.76 10.38
C CYS A 60 -2.36 1.63 11.07
N ASN A 61 -1.55 1.04 11.94
CA ASN A 61 -0.47 1.75 12.60
C ASN A 61 0.49 2.38 11.59
N TYR A 62 0.72 1.75 10.44
CA TYR A 62 1.61 2.28 9.39
C TYR A 62 1.02 3.46 8.65
N LEU A 63 -0.29 3.47 8.39
CA LEU A 63 -0.98 4.65 7.86
C LEU A 63 -0.87 5.81 8.85
N GLN A 64 -1.14 5.56 10.13
CA GLN A 64 -1.05 6.57 11.19
C GLN A 64 0.36 7.14 11.35
N GLN A 65 1.38 6.28 11.38
CA GLN A 65 2.78 6.71 11.40
C GLN A 65 3.13 7.54 10.15
N SER A 66 2.51 7.26 9.01
CA SER A 66 2.69 8.02 7.76
C SER A 66 1.88 9.33 7.71
N GLY A 67 1.28 9.74 8.84
CA GLY A 67 0.56 11.00 8.99
C GLY A 67 -0.93 10.97 8.67
N PHE A 68 -1.50 9.78 8.42
CA PHE A 68 -2.95 9.68 8.22
C PHE A 68 -3.71 9.66 9.54
N THR A 69 -4.77 10.46 9.63
CA THR A 69 -5.81 10.25 10.63
C THR A 69 -6.75 9.15 10.13
N VAL A 70 -7.02 8.17 10.97
CA VAL A 70 -7.83 6.98 10.63
C VAL A 70 -9.10 6.96 11.48
N GLU A 71 -10.27 7.02 10.82
CA GLU A 71 -11.58 6.83 11.46
C GLU A 71 -12.15 5.45 11.10
N TYR A 72 -12.44 4.64 12.13
CA TYR A 72 -13.03 3.31 11.97
C TYR A 72 -14.55 3.36 12.11
N PHE A 73 -15.22 2.63 11.23
CA PHE A 73 -16.65 2.40 11.30
C PHE A 73 -16.88 0.90 11.40
N ASP A 74 -17.34 0.46 12.56
CA ASP A 74 -17.77 -0.91 12.81
C ASP A 74 -19.29 -0.91 13.00
N GLN A 75 -19.98 -1.60 12.10
CA GLN A 75 -21.38 -1.92 12.26
C GLN A 75 -21.50 -3.44 12.30
N VAL A 76 -21.60 -3.95 13.53
CA VAL A 76 -21.99 -5.33 13.80
C VAL A 76 -23.49 -5.44 13.59
N SER A 77 -23.90 -6.07 12.50
CA SER A 77 -25.30 -6.45 12.28
C SER A 77 -25.46 -7.95 12.42
N ALA A 78 -26.66 -8.42 12.79
CA ALA A 78 -26.96 -9.85 12.87
C ALA A 78 -26.80 -10.64 11.54
N LYS A 79 -26.51 -9.95 10.42
CA LYS A 79 -26.42 -10.54 9.07
C LYS A 79 -25.07 -10.37 8.37
N ALA A 80 -24.21 -9.44 8.81
CA ALA A 80 -22.87 -9.23 8.27
C ALA A 80 -22.04 -8.30 9.18
N ASP A 81 -20.75 -8.61 9.33
CA ASP A 81 -19.74 -7.70 9.86
C ASP A 81 -19.40 -6.67 8.78
N THR A 82 -19.83 -5.43 8.99
CA THR A 82 -19.63 -4.35 8.02
C THR A 82 -18.59 -3.37 8.57
N ARG A 83 -17.39 -3.39 7.99
CA ARG A 83 -16.26 -2.54 8.42
C ARG A 83 -15.72 -1.67 7.31
N PHE A 84 -15.49 -0.41 7.67
CA PHE A 84 -14.96 0.64 6.80
C PHE A 84 -13.92 1.43 7.56
N LEU A 85 -12.96 1.92 6.81
CA LEU A 85 -11.89 2.77 7.32
C LEU A 85 -11.83 4.01 6.44
N LEU A 86 -11.94 5.18 7.05
CA LEU A 86 -11.67 6.46 6.38
C LEU A 86 -10.31 6.99 6.86
N ALA A 87 -9.32 6.93 5.99
CA ALA A 87 -8.01 7.53 6.21
C ALA A 87 -7.97 8.91 5.56
N SER A 88 -7.44 9.90 6.26
CA SER A 88 -7.29 11.28 5.78
C SER A 88 -5.89 11.80 6.08
N ASN A 89 -5.24 12.40 5.10
CA ASN A 89 -3.99 13.12 5.30
C ASN A 89 -4.15 14.54 4.77
N GLU A 90 -4.25 15.49 5.70
CA GLU A 90 -4.43 16.91 5.42
C GLU A 90 -3.11 17.71 5.57
N SER A 91 -2.01 17.02 5.92
CA SER A 91 -0.76 17.65 6.37
C SER A 91 0.35 17.66 5.30
N THR A 92 0.22 16.92 4.19
CA THR A 92 1.36 16.61 3.31
C THR A 92 1.28 17.20 1.89
N SER A 93 0.21 17.90 1.51
CA SER A 93 0.12 18.53 0.19
C SER A 93 -0.86 19.71 0.17
N ASP A 94 -0.78 20.57 -0.87
CA ASP A 94 -1.77 21.62 -1.14
C ASP A 94 -3.22 21.08 -1.32
N GLN A 95 -3.39 19.76 -1.42
CA GLN A 95 -4.67 19.07 -1.49
C GLN A 95 -4.74 17.88 -0.49
N PRO A 96 -5.77 17.79 0.36
CA PRO A 96 -5.92 16.68 1.29
C PRO A 96 -6.24 15.36 0.56
N VAL A 97 -5.70 14.25 1.06
CA VAL A 97 -5.95 12.90 0.52
C VAL A 97 -6.95 12.18 1.42
N TYR A 98 -8.05 11.67 0.85
CA TYR A 98 -9.05 10.85 1.55
C TYR A 98 -9.13 9.45 0.94
N ILE A 99 -9.05 8.40 1.77
CA ILE A 99 -9.16 7.00 1.34
C ILE A 99 -10.25 6.32 2.16
N LEU A 100 -11.32 5.88 1.50
CA LEU A 100 -12.33 4.99 2.08
C LEU A 100 -12.00 3.55 1.68
N ALA A 101 -11.50 2.76 2.64
CA ALA A 101 -11.28 1.34 2.48
C ALA A 101 -12.45 0.52 3.04
N ILE A 102 -12.88 -0.49 2.27
CA ILE A 102 -14.04 -1.32 2.58
C ILE A 102 -13.60 -2.78 2.74
N VAL A 103 -13.95 -3.40 3.86
CA VAL A 103 -13.56 -4.78 4.15
C VAL A 103 -14.22 -5.75 3.17
N GLY A 104 -13.47 -6.76 2.73
CA GLY A 104 -14.05 -7.92 2.07
C GLY A 104 -14.49 -9.00 3.07
N THR A 105 -14.95 -10.13 2.57
CA THR A 105 -15.28 -11.28 3.43
C THR A 105 -14.00 -11.93 3.95
N GLU A 106 -13.86 -12.03 5.28
CA GLU A 106 -12.69 -12.69 5.90
C GLU A 106 -12.78 -14.22 5.86
N ASN A 107 -13.97 -14.77 5.68
CA ASN A 107 -14.17 -16.21 5.53
C ASN A 107 -14.33 -16.63 4.05
N PHE A 108 -13.21 -16.85 3.38
CA PHE A 108 -13.15 -17.23 1.97
C PHE A 108 -13.87 -18.55 1.63
N LYS A 109 -13.90 -19.51 2.57
CA LYS A 109 -14.62 -20.78 2.38
C LYS A 109 -16.13 -20.57 2.28
N ASN A 110 -16.64 -19.59 3.02
CA ASN A 110 -18.04 -19.20 2.95
C ASN A 110 -18.31 -18.29 1.75
N LEU A 111 -17.33 -17.49 1.28
CA LEU A 111 -17.51 -16.60 0.13
C LEU A 111 -18.07 -17.30 -1.13
N LYS A 112 -17.56 -18.49 -1.49
CA LYS A 112 -18.08 -19.23 -2.66
C LYS A 112 -19.52 -19.71 -2.49
N VAL A 113 -19.95 -19.92 -1.24
CA VAL A 113 -21.31 -20.33 -0.86
C VAL A 113 -22.22 -19.11 -0.69
N ASP A 114 -21.67 -17.98 -0.22
CA ASP A 114 -22.34 -16.72 0.10
C ASP A 114 -22.47 -15.76 -1.09
N LEU A 115 -21.74 -16.00 -2.19
CA LEU A 115 -21.95 -15.35 -3.49
C LEU A 115 -23.32 -15.77 -4.06
N ARG A 116 -24.37 -15.22 -3.46
CA ARG A 116 -25.75 -15.32 -3.93
C ARG A 116 -25.84 -14.64 -5.28
N ILE A 117 -25.93 -15.43 -6.33
CA ILE A 117 -25.96 -14.97 -7.72
C ILE A 117 -27.19 -14.09 -8.07
N ASP A 118 -28.12 -13.92 -7.13
CA ASP A 118 -29.30 -13.09 -7.26
C ASP A 118 -28.94 -11.63 -7.53
N MET A 119 -29.62 -11.06 -8.53
CA MET A 119 -29.50 -9.65 -8.85
C MET A 119 -30.76 -8.90 -8.43
N ILE A 120 -30.60 -7.63 -8.09
CA ILE A 120 -31.66 -6.69 -7.75
C ILE A 120 -31.58 -5.46 -8.66
N ASN A 121 -32.70 -4.78 -8.95
CA ASN A 121 -32.67 -3.56 -9.75
C ASN A 121 -31.86 -2.48 -9.03
N PHE A 122 -31.05 -1.77 -9.81
CA PHE A 122 -30.23 -0.65 -9.33
C PHE A 122 -30.60 0.59 -10.13
N ALA A 123 -31.51 1.40 -9.60
CA ALA A 123 -31.95 2.63 -10.27
C ALA A 123 -31.01 3.81 -10.00
N GLY A 124 -30.08 3.67 -9.06
CA GLY A 124 -29.18 4.75 -8.63
C GLY A 124 -29.81 5.63 -7.55
N ASN A 125 -31.09 5.96 -7.68
CA ASN A 125 -31.88 6.64 -6.64
C ASN A 125 -32.58 5.63 -5.69
N PHE A 126 -32.46 5.87 -4.38
CA PHE A 126 -33.07 5.05 -3.33
C PHE A 126 -34.61 4.95 -3.44
N LEU A 127 -35.29 6.05 -3.75
CA LEU A 127 -36.76 6.04 -3.89
C LEU A 127 -37.19 5.20 -5.09
N ASP A 128 -36.51 5.36 -6.22
CA ASP A 128 -36.79 4.58 -7.43
C ASP A 128 -36.47 3.10 -7.23
N GLU A 129 -35.43 2.77 -6.46
CA GLU A 129 -35.08 1.39 -6.09
C GLU A 129 -36.15 0.74 -5.21
N LEU A 130 -36.73 1.46 -4.25
CA LEU A 130 -37.83 0.94 -3.44
C LEU A 130 -39.04 0.60 -4.31
N VAL A 131 -39.38 1.48 -5.26
CA VAL A 131 -40.50 1.26 -6.20
C VAL A 131 -40.21 0.10 -7.15
N GLN A 132 -39.02 0.07 -7.77
CA GLN A 132 -38.67 -0.93 -8.79
C GLN A 132 -38.47 -2.34 -8.24
N ASN A 133 -38.18 -2.47 -6.94
CA ASN A 133 -38.00 -3.76 -6.29
C ASN A 133 -39.26 -4.25 -5.57
N ALA A 134 -40.38 -3.52 -5.65
CA ALA A 134 -41.65 -3.91 -5.04
C ALA A 134 -42.40 -5.01 -5.82
N ASP A 135 -42.19 -5.15 -7.14
CA ASP A 135 -42.76 -6.24 -7.97
C ASP A 135 -41.66 -7.00 -8.76
N PRO A 136 -41.35 -8.26 -8.39
CA PRO A 136 -40.34 -9.08 -9.06
C PRO A 136 -40.62 -9.39 -10.53
N ARG A 137 -41.86 -9.23 -11.01
CA ARG A 137 -42.26 -9.55 -12.39
C ARG A 137 -41.84 -8.48 -13.41
N ASN A 138 -41.39 -7.31 -12.95
CA ASN A 138 -41.08 -6.16 -13.81
C ASN A 138 -39.57 -6.00 -14.11
N ILE A 139 -38.78 -7.05 -13.87
CA ILE A 139 -37.31 -6.99 -13.85
C ILE A 139 -36.71 -7.49 -15.18
N THR A 140 -36.75 -6.67 -16.24
CA THR A 140 -36.11 -7.01 -17.52
C THR A 140 -34.58 -6.86 -17.48
N ASP A 141 -33.83 -7.66 -18.23
CA ASP A 141 -32.35 -7.59 -18.28
C ASP A 141 -31.81 -6.34 -19.00
N SER A 142 -32.71 -5.52 -19.56
CA SER A 142 -32.37 -4.22 -20.17
C SER A 142 -32.04 -3.14 -19.13
N ARG A 143 -32.51 -3.30 -17.88
CA ARG A 143 -32.27 -2.35 -16.79
C ARG A 143 -31.01 -2.71 -15.99
N PRO A 144 -30.34 -1.73 -15.36
CA PRO A 144 -29.21 -2.02 -14.48
C PRO A 144 -29.63 -2.89 -13.31
N LYS A 145 -28.88 -3.96 -13.11
CA LYS A 145 -29.01 -4.83 -11.94
C LYS A 145 -27.65 -5.09 -11.33
N VAL A 146 -27.62 -5.23 -10.02
CA VAL A 146 -26.42 -5.50 -9.24
C VAL A 146 -26.63 -6.71 -8.34
N HIS A 147 -25.54 -7.33 -7.91
CA HIS A 147 -25.59 -8.43 -6.96
C HIS A 147 -26.31 -8.01 -5.67
N ARG A 148 -27.34 -8.76 -5.27
CA ARG A 148 -28.20 -8.42 -4.12
C ARG A 148 -27.41 -8.30 -2.82
N GLY A 149 -26.46 -9.21 -2.59
CA GLY A 149 -25.59 -9.19 -1.40
C GLY A 149 -24.74 -7.93 -1.29
N PHE A 150 -24.04 -7.54 -2.37
CA PHE A 150 -23.20 -6.34 -2.39
C PHE A 150 -24.04 -5.07 -2.18
N TYR A 151 -25.23 -5.03 -2.77
CA TYR A 151 -26.18 -3.94 -2.58
C TYR A 151 -26.65 -3.81 -1.13
N GLN A 152 -27.08 -4.92 -0.51
CA GLN A 152 -27.52 -4.94 0.90
C GLN A 152 -26.40 -4.53 1.86
N PHE A 153 -25.16 -4.96 1.57
CA PHE A 153 -23.97 -4.58 2.32
C PHE A 153 -23.78 -3.05 2.30
N VAL A 154 -23.75 -2.44 1.11
CA VAL A 154 -23.58 -0.98 0.96
C VAL A 154 -24.73 -0.20 1.58
N GLN A 155 -25.98 -0.65 1.40
CA GLN A 155 -27.13 0.00 2.02
C GLN A 155 -27.04 0.02 3.54
N THR A 156 -26.76 -1.14 4.14
CA THR A 156 -26.72 -1.26 5.60
C THR A 156 -25.62 -0.37 6.16
N ALA A 157 -24.42 -0.46 5.57
CA ALA A 157 -23.24 0.08 6.22
C ALA A 157 -22.96 1.56 5.93
N LEU A 158 -23.28 2.03 4.72
CA LEU A 158 -22.97 3.40 4.30
C LEU A 158 -24.16 4.35 4.43
N MET A 159 -25.38 3.81 4.33
CA MET A 159 -26.63 4.57 4.47
C MET A 159 -27.26 4.40 5.86
N GLY A 160 -26.87 3.36 6.61
CA GLY A 160 -27.24 3.21 8.02
C GLY A 160 -26.56 4.24 8.92
N LYS A 161 -27.22 4.61 10.02
CA LYS A 161 -26.62 5.44 11.07
C LYS A 161 -25.68 4.56 11.91
N THR A 162 -24.39 4.90 11.94
CA THR A 162 -23.42 4.24 12.82
C THR A 162 -23.67 4.66 14.28
N PRO A 163 -23.60 3.74 15.26
CA PRO A 163 -23.68 4.10 16.68
C PRO A 163 -22.71 5.24 17.02
N GLY A 164 -23.22 6.30 17.65
CA GLY A 164 -22.42 7.49 18.01
C GLY A 164 -22.18 8.49 16.88
N LYS A 165 -22.70 8.27 15.66
CA LYS A 165 -22.65 9.23 14.54
C LYS A 165 -24.07 9.56 14.05
N PRO A 166 -24.52 10.82 14.12
CA PRO A 166 -25.91 11.18 13.78
C PRO A 166 -26.21 11.10 12.27
N THR A 167 -25.16 11.23 11.45
CA THR A 167 -25.23 11.29 9.99
C THR A 167 -24.61 10.03 9.38
N ALA A 168 -25.28 9.46 8.37
CA ALA A 168 -24.77 8.33 7.61
C ALA A 168 -23.44 8.68 6.92
N LEU A 169 -22.54 7.69 6.79
CA LEU A 169 -21.20 7.91 6.23
C LEU A 169 -21.27 8.47 4.79
N ALA A 170 -22.19 7.97 3.97
CA ALA A 170 -22.38 8.48 2.61
C ALA A 170 -22.72 9.99 2.58
N GLN A 171 -23.52 10.46 3.53
CA GLN A 171 -23.89 11.87 3.62
C GLN A 171 -22.70 12.73 4.10
N ARG A 172 -21.90 12.26 5.07
CA ARG A 172 -20.64 12.94 5.45
C ARG A 172 -19.66 13.05 4.29
N LEU A 173 -19.48 11.97 3.51
CA LEU A 173 -18.59 11.96 2.35
C LEU A 173 -19.08 12.92 1.26
N LYS A 174 -20.40 12.94 0.99
CA LYS A 174 -21.02 13.92 0.09
C LYS A 174 -20.72 15.34 0.55
N GLU A 175 -21.01 15.68 1.81
CA GLU A 175 -20.78 17.02 2.35
C GLU A 175 -19.29 17.42 2.27
N LEU A 176 -18.40 16.48 2.61
CA LEU A 176 -16.95 16.66 2.50
C LEU A 176 -16.51 17.01 1.08
N LEU A 177 -17.02 16.29 0.07
CA LEU A 177 -16.63 16.46 -1.33
C LEU A 177 -17.31 17.66 -1.99
N LEU A 178 -18.55 17.99 -1.61
CA LEU A 178 -19.24 19.17 -2.13
C LEU A 178 -18.71 20.49 -1.55
N ALA A 179 -18.08 20.45 -0.37
CA ALA A 179 -17.46 21.62 0.24
C ALA A 179 -16.24 22.14 -0.54
N ASP A 180 -15.55 21.27 -1.30
CA ASP A 180 -14.43 21.66 -2.15
C ASP A 180 -14.29 20.69 -3.33
N ARG A 181 -14.44 21.21 -4.54
CA ARG A 181 -14.39 20.46 -5.79
C ARG A 181 -13.02 19.86 -6.10
N ASN A 182 -11.95 20.36 -5.46
CA ASN A 182 -10.61 19.84 -5.66
C ASN A 182 -10.31 18.61 -4.78
N ARG A 183 -11.16 18.34 -3.77
CA ARG A 183 -11.01 17.16 -2.92
C ARG A 183 -11.25 15.90 -3.72
N LYS A 184 -10.34 14.94 -3.54
CA LYS A 184 -10.44 13.59 -4.10
C LYS A 184 -10.68 12.56 -3.00
N LEU A 185 -11.58 11.62 -3.28
CA LEU A 185 -11.82 10.42 -2.48
C LEU A 185 -11.39 9.19 -3.26
N TYR A 186 -10.43 8.46 -2.71
CA TYR A 186 -10.07 7.13 -3.18
C TYR A 186 -10.97 6.11 -2.50
N LEU A 187 -11.77 5.39 -3.28
CA LEU A 187 -12.55 4.25 -2.80
C LEU A 187 -11.80 2.97 -3.10
N ALA A 188 -11.44 2.26 -2.04
CA ALA A 188 -10.64 1.06 -2.11
C ALA A 188 -11.34 -0.15 -1.49
N GLY A 189 -11.13 -1.32 -2.07
CA GLY A 189 -11.63 -2.55 -1.48
C GLY A 189 -11.05 -3.81 -2.10
N HIS A 190 -10.89 -4.82 -1.26
CA HIS A 190 -10.44 -6.15 -1.67
C HIS A 190 -11.62 -7.13 -1.73
N SER A 191 -11.62 -8.04 -2.71
CA SER A 191 -12.65 -9.08 -2.85
C SER A 191 -14.06 -8.46 -2.88
N LEU A 192 -14.98 -8.91 -2.01
CA LEU A 192 -16.32 -8.31 -1.83
C LEU A 192 -16.28 -6.81 -1.54
N GLY A 193 -15.29 -6.34 -0.77
CA GLY A 193 -15.13 -4.93 -0.43
C GLY A 193 -14.88 -4.06 -1.67
N GLY A 194 -14.22 -4.60 -2.70
CA GLY A 194 -14.05 -3.90 -3.97
C GLY A 194 -15.37 -3.73 -4.75
N ALA A 195 -16.24 -4.75 -4.71
CA ALA A 195 -17.58 -4.62 -5.27
C ALA A 195 -18.42 -3.57 -4.52
N ALA A 196 -18.29 -3.53 -3.19
CA ALA A 196 -18.91 -2.49 -2.36
C ALA A 196 -18.35 -1.09 -2.68
N ALA A 197 -17.05 -0.94 -2.94
CA ALA A 197 -16.43 0.33 -3.30
C ALA A 197 -17.01 0.90 -4.60
N ILE A 198 -17.21 0.05 -5.61
CA ILE A 198 -17.83 0.43 -6.88
C ILE A 198 -19.28 0.91 -6.67
N LEU A 199 -20.08 0.17 -5.91
CA LEU A 199 -21.47 0.56 -5.60
C LEU A 199 -21.53 1.86 -4.77
N THR A 200 -20.59 2.05 -3.86
CA THR A 200 -20.48 3.26 -3.03
C THR A 200 -20.19 4.49 -3.89
N ALA A 201 -19.21 4.40 -4.79
CA ALA A 201 -18.89 5.47 -5.73
C ALA A 201 -20.10 5.82 -6.61
N THR A 202 -20.81 4.78 -7.08
CA THR A 202 -22.03 4.97 -7.86
C THR A 202 -23.10 5.75 -7.09
N LYS A 203 -23.31 5.43 -5.80
CA LYS A 203 -24.24 6.17 -4.95
C LYS A 203 -23.81 7.61 -4.69
N LEU A 204 -22.51 7.86 -4.51
CA LEU A 204 -22.00 9.23 -4.35
C LEU A 204 -22.21 10.07 -5.61
N LEU A 205 -22.03 9.50 -6.79
CA LEU A 205 -22.36 10.16 -8.06
C LEU A 205 -23.85 10.56 -8.12
N ASP A 206 -24.75 9.66 -7.71
CA ASP A 206 -26.19 9.93 -7.69
C ASP A 206 -26.57 10.97 -6.63
N MET A 207 -25.76 11.11 -5.58
CA MET A 207 -25.89 12.15 -4.56
C MET A 207 -25.34 13.52 -5.01
N GLY A 208 -24.79 13.62 -6.22
CA GLY A 208 -24.31 14.86 -6.84
C GLY A 208 -22.80 15.09 -6.74
N VAL A 209 -22.02 14.12 -6.25
CA VAL A 209 -20.55 14.19 -6.26
C VAL A 209 -20.04 14.09 -7.70
N GLN A 210 -19.02 14.88 -8.05
CA GLN A 210 -18.47 14.90 -9.40
C GLN A 210 -17.59 13.67 -9.67
N PRO A 211 -17.67 13.05 -10.86
CA PRO A 211 -16.80 11.93 -11.26
C PRO A 211 -15.31 12.16 -11.00
N GLU A 212 -14.83 13.37 -11.24
CA GLU A 212 -13.42 13.76 -11.13
C GLU A 212 -12.90 13.75 -9.68
N GLN A 213 -13.82 13.73 -8.70
CA GLN A 213 -13.50 13.62 -7.29
C GLN A 213 -13.41 12.17 -6.80
N LEU A 214 -13.80 11.18 -7.62
CA LEU A 214 -13.91 9.79 -7.22
C LEU A 214 -12.91 8.91 -7.98
N GLU A 215 -11.90 8.42 -7.28
CA GLU A 215 -10.97 7.40 -7.80
C GLU A 215 -11.32 6.05 -7.19
N ILE A 216 -11.56 5.02 -8.00
CA ILE A 216 -11.93 3.69 -7.50
C ILE A 216 -10.82 2.70 -7.83
N ILE A 217 -10.21 2.11 -6.80
CA ILE A 217 -9.15 1.11 -6.94
C ILE A 217 -9.59 -0.16 -6.23
N THR A 218 -9.73 -1.26 -6.97
CA THR A 218 -10.19 -2.54 -6.42
C THR A 218 -9.14 -3.62 -6.57
N PHE A 219 -9.07 -4.53 -5.60
CA PHE A 219 -8.11 -5.65 -5.60
C PHE A 219 -8.88 -6.98 -5.59
N GLY A 220 -8.73 -7.79 -6.63
CA GLY A 220 -9.40 -9.10 -6.72
C GLY A 220 -10.94 -9.04 -6.73
N ALA A 221 -11.54 -7.91 -7.07
CA ALA A 221 -12.99 -7.74 -6.97
C ALA A 221 -13.76 -8.55 -8.03
N PRO A 222 -14.87 -9.22 -7.66
CA PRO A 222 -15.76 -9.86 -8.62
C PRO A 222 -16.57 -8.81 -9.39
N ALA A 223 -17.23 -9.23 -10.47
CA ALA A 223 -18.13 -8.37 -11.22
C ALA A 223 -19.36 -7.96 -10.39
N VAL A 224 -19.75 -6.69 -10.46
CA VAL A 224 -20.76 -6.11 -9.54
C VAL A 224 -22.19 -6.22 -10.07
N GLY A 225 -22.37 -6.12 -11.38
CA GLY A 225 -23.69 -6.04 -12.00
C GLY A 225 -23.71 -6.52 -13.45
N ASN A 226 -24.88 -6.39 -14.07
CA ASN A 226 -25.11 -6.82 -15.44
C ASN A 226 -24.56 -5.84 -16.48
N ALA A 227 -24.70 -6.19 -17.77
CA ALA A 227 -24.24 -5.34 -18.86
C ALA A 227 -24.92 -3.96 -18.91
N ALA A 228 -26.18 -3.84 -18.46
CA ALA A 228 -26.87 -2.56 -18.40
C ALA A 228 -26.27 -1.64 -17.33
N PHE A 229 -25.92 -2.17 -16.16
CA PHE A 229 -25.19 -1.44 -15.12
C PHE A 229 -23.83 -0.96 -15.63
N ALA A 230 -23.05 -1.86 -16.22
CA ALA A 230 -21.74 -1.52 -16.79
C ALA A 230 -21.83 -0.41 -17.86
N ARG A 231 -22.84 -0.44 -18.73
CA ARG A 231 -23.06 0.61 -19.73
C ARG A 231 -23.47 1.94 -19.12
N GLN A 232 -24.35 1.93 -18.12
CA GLN A 232 -24.89 3.16 -17.54
C GLN A 232 -23.88 3.90 -16.67
N PHE A 233 -23.08 3.18 -15.89
CA PHE A 233 -22.18 3.78 -14.90
C PHE A 233 -20.70 3.68 -15.27
N GLY A 234 -20.31 2.76 -16.15
CA GLY A 234 -18.90 2.47 -16.39
C GLY A 234 -18.08 3.62 -16.95
N TYR A 235 -18.67 4.50 -17.77
CA TYR A 235 -17.97 5.69 -18.30
C TYR A 235 -17.94 6.86 -17.31
N ARG A 236 -18.71 6.81 -16.22
CA ARG A 236 -18.79 7.85 -15.17
C ARG A 236 -17.86 7.56 -13.99
N LEU A 237 -17.28 6.36 -13.92
CA LEU A 237 -16.47 5.91 -12.80
C LEU A 237 -15.02 5.76 -13.25
N ASN A 238 -14.10 6.46 -12.58
CA ASN A 238 -12.68 6.20 -12.77
C ASN A 238 -12.27 4.93 -12.01
N LEU A 239 -12.54 3.78 -12.62
CA LEU A 239 -12.35 2.46 -12.01
C LEU A 239 -11.08 1.78 -12.55
N THR A 240 -10.15 1.52 -11.64
CA THR A 240 -9.00 0.63 -11.82
C THR A 240 -9.24 -0.68 -11.05
N ARG A 241 -9.22 -1.80 -11.78
CA ARG A 241 -9.32 -3.16 -11.24
C ARG A 241 -7.95 -3.81 -11.28
N VAL A 242 -7.39 -4.07 -10.11
CA VAL A 242 -6.15 -4.80 -9.93
C VAL A 242 -6.47 -6.27 -9.70
N VAL A 243 -5.91 -7.15 -10.54
CA VAL A 243 -6.13 -8.59 -10.46
C VAL A 243 -4.81 -9.33 -10.47
N ILE A 244 -4.71 -10.42 -9.73
CA ILE A 244 -3.60 -11.36 -9.86
C ILE A 244 -4.00 -12.45 -10.83
N ARG A 245 -3.12 -12.75 -11.80
CA ARG A 245 -3.33 -13.81 -12.77
C ARG A 245 -3.58 -15.14 -12.06
N GLY A 246 -4.68 -15.80 -12.41
CA GLY A 246 -5.09 -17.06 -11.81
C GLY A 246 -5.90 -16.90 -10.52
N ASP A 247 -6.28 -15.69 -10.13
CA ASP A 247 -7.27 -15.45 -9.08
C ASP A 247 -8.68 -15.88 -9.56
N PRO A 248 -9.28 -16.93 -8.96
CA PRO A 248 -10.56 -17.46 -9.42
C PRO A 248 -11.74 -16.54 -9.09
N ILE A 249 -11.63 -15.63 -8.10
CA ILE A 249 -12.76 -14.80 -7.67
C ILE A 249 -13.11 -13.74 -8.71
N THR A 250 -12.12 -13.22 -9.41
CA THR A 250 -12.32 -12.18 -10.44
C THR A 250 -13.23 -12.64 -11.58
N GLY A 251 -13.21 -13.95 -11.89
CA GLY A 251 -13.99 -14.57 -12.97
C GLY A 251 -15.28 -15.29 -12.53
N ILE A 252 -15.46 -15.57 -11.24
CA ILE A 252 -16.50 -16.53 -10.77
C ILE A 252 -17.94 -16.13 -11.14
N LEU A 253 -18.26 -14.84 -11.12
CA LEU A 253 -19.60 -14.35 -11.48
C LEU A 253 -19.75 -14.16 -12.99
N GLN A 254 -18.66 -13.92 -13.71
CA GLN A 254 -18.68 -13.74 -15.16
C GLN A 254 -18.94 -15.05 -15.89
N SER A 255 -18.45 -16.18 -15.37
CA SER A 255 -18.71 -17.50 -15.94
C SER A 255 -20.19 -17.88 -15.94
N LEU A 256 -21.03 -17.18 -15.17
CA LEU A 256 -22.48 -17.35 -15.17
C LEU A 256 -23.19 -16.60 -16.32
N GLY A 257 -22.46 -15.78 -17.10
CA GLY A 257 -22.98 -15.03 -18.25
C GLY A 257 -23.85 -13.81 -17.93
N ARG A 258 -24.21 -13.60 -16.65
CA ARG A 258 -25.14 -12.53 -16.21
C ARG A 258 -24.44 -11.27 -15.69
N TYR A 259 -23.19 -11.39 -15.24
CA TYR A 259 -22.39 -10.31 -14.69
C TYR A 259 -21.32 -9.84 -15.69
N ARG A 260 -21.00 -8.55 -15.68
CA ARG A 260 -20.03 -7.94 -16.60
C ARG A 260 -19.06 -7.04 -15.85
N GLN A 261 -17.76 -7.27 -16.05
CA GLN A 261 -16.71 -6.35 -15.62
C GLN A 261 -16.69 -5.10 -16.50
N PHE A 262 -16.18 -4.00 -15.94
CA PHE A 262 -15.90 -2.74 -16.64
C PHE A 262 -14.74 -2.01 -15.95
N GLY A 263 -14.33 -0.85 -16.47
CA GLY A 263 -13.16 -0.13 -15.99
C GLY A 263 -11.85 -0.72 -16.52
N ARG A 264 -10.74 -0.07 -16.18
CA ARG A 264 -9.39 -0.46 -16.60
C ARG A 264 -8.89 -1.62 -15.75
N GLU A 265 -8.28 -2.62 -16.36
CA GLU A 265 -7.69 -3.77 -15.67
C GLU A 265 -6.17 -3.67 -15.64
N ILE A 266 -5.59 -3.87 -14.45
CA ILE A 266 -4.16 -4.09 -14.24
C ILE A 266 -3.99 -5.53 -13.79
N THR A 267 -3.21 -6.32 -14.52
CA THR A 267 -2.97 -7.74 -14.22
C THR A 267 -1.55 -7.96 -13.71
N TRP A 268 -1.44 -8.44 -12.48
CA TRP A 268 -0.19 -8.79 -11.82
C TRP A 268 0.04 -10.30 -11.77
N LYS A 269 1.26 -10.69 -11.40
CA LYS A 269 1.65 -12.08 -11.17
C LYS A 269 2.17 -12.22 -9.74
N ILE A 270 1.98 -13.38 -9.13
CA ILE A 270 2.56 -13.69 -7.82
C ILE A 270 4.09 -13.78 -7.99
N PRO A 271 4.88 -13.01 -7.22
CA PRO A 271 6.32 -13.18 -7.19
C PRO A 271 6.74 -14.55 -6.66
N ALA A 272 7.80 -15.14 -7.23
CA ALA A 272 8.29 -16.48 -6.85
C ALA A 272 8.74 -16.57 -5.37
N SER A 273 9.08 -15.44 -4.76
CA SER A 273 9.52 -15.30 -3.38
C SER A 273 8.38 -15.36 -2.35
N ILE A 274 7.12 -15.37 -2.78
CA ILE A 274 5.97 -15.35 -1.88
C ILE A 274 5.31 -16.72 -1.85
N ASN A 275 5.18 -17.29 -0.66
CA ASN A 275 4.30 -18.42 -0.39
C ASN A 275 2.85 -17.92 -0.23
N GLY A 276 2.22 -17.51 -1.33
CA GLY A 276 0.94 -16.81 -1.32
C GLY A 276 -0.08 -17.37 -2.32
N VAL A 277 -1.36 -17.22 -1.99
CA VAL A 277 -2.48 -17.57 -2.88
C VAL A 277 -2.90 -16.33 -3.68
N SER A 278 -3.32 -16.51 -4.93
CA SER A 278 -3.66 -15.42 -5.87
C SER A 278 -4.74 -14.44 -5.39
N HIS A 279 -5.50 -14.75 -4.34
CA HIS A 279 -6.55 -13.89 -3.78
C HIS A 279 -6.23 -13.34 -2.38
N HIS A 280 -5.01 -13.53 -1.88
CA HIS A 280 -4.62 -13.01 -0.57
C HIS A 280 -4.18 -11.55 -0.70
N LEU A 281 -4.67 -10.69 0.19
CA LEU A 281 -4.45 -9.24 0.12
C LEU A 281 -2.97 -8.87 0.34
N GLU A 282 -2.25 -9.70 1.08
CA GLU A 282 -0.81 -9.60 1.31
C GLU A 282 -0.03 -9.64 -0.01
N VAL A 283 -0.46 -10.47 -0.96
CA VAL A 283 0.17 -10.56 -2.28
C VAL A 283 -0.07 -9.27 -3.08
N TYR A 284 -1.28 -8.70 -3.01
CA TYR A 284 -1.58 -7.43 -3.64
C TYR A 284 -0.75 -6.28 -3.03
N LEU A 285 -0.61 -6.25 -1.70
CA LEU A 285 0.18 -5.25 -0.99
C LEU A 285 1.66 -5.35 -1.36
N ASP A 286 2.26 -6.55 -1.35
CA ASP A 286 3.66 -6.76 -1.74
C ASP A 286 3.92 -6.25 -3.16
N VAL A 287 3.09 -6.65 -4.13
CA VAL A 287 3.28 -6.24 -5.52
C VAL A 287 3.08 -4.73 -5.69
N ALA A 288 2.15 -4.12 -4.96
CA ALA A 288 1.95 -2.68 -4.96
C ALA A 288 3.17 -1.92 -4.40
N ILE A 289 3.77 -2.39 -3.29
CA ILE A 289 5.00 -1.82 -2.72
C ILE A 289 6.16 -1.93 -3.72
N LYS A 290 6.33 -3.10 -4.34
CA LYS A 290 7.38 -3.30 -5.35
C LYS A 290 7.18 -2.40 -6.57
N ASN A 291 5.95 -2.27 -7.03
CA ASN A 291 5.63 -1.38 -8.14
C ASN A 291 5.95 0.08 -7.78
N TYR A 292 5.52 0.53 -6.60
CA TYR A 292 5.83 1.87 -6.08
C TYR A 292 7.33 2.14 -6.09
N TYR A 293 8.16 1.26 -5.51
CA TYR A 293 9.61 1.51 -5.49
C TYR A 293 10.23 1.57 -6.88
N ARG A 294 9.82 0.71 -7.82
CA ARG A 294 10.32 0.77 -9.20
C ARG A 294 9.97 2.09 -9.87
N GLN A 295 8.74 2.56 -9.76
CA GLN A 295 8.33 3.81 -10.40
C GLN A 295 8.91 5.02 -9.68
N ARG A 296 9.07 4.96 -8.35
CA ARG A 296 9.79 5.99 -7.57
C ARG A 296 11.23 6.13 -8.04
N GLN A 297 11.94 5.01 -8.25
CA GLN A 297 13.32 5.04 -8.73
C GLN A 297 13.43 5.73 -10.09
N LYS A 298 12.54 5.39 -11.04
CA LYS A 298 12.49 6.08 -12.35
C LYS A 298 12.18 7.57 -12.21
N ALA A 299 11.26 7.93 -11.33
CA ALA A 299 10.89 9.33 -11.10
C ALA A 299 12.05 10.14 -10.47
N LEU A 300 12.83 9.53 -9.58
CA LEU A 300 14.07 10.13 -9.03
C LEU A 300 15.13 10.32 -10.13
N GLU A 301 15.38 9.29 -10.93
CA GLU A 301 16.35 9.34 -12.04
C GLU A 301 15.97 10.37 -13.11
N ALA A 302 14.67 10.55 -13.35
CA ALA A 302 14.14 11.56 -14.26
C ALA A 302 14.03 12.97 -13.66
N GLY A 303 14.35 13.15 -12.38
CA GLY A 303 14.24 14.43 -11.67
C GLY A 303 12.81 14.92 -11.43
N ILE A 304 11.81 14.05 -11.56
CA ILE A 304 10.39 14.36 -11.32
C ILE A 304 10.11 14.56 -9.83
N ILE A 305 10.76 13.74 -9.00
CA ILE A 305 10.74 13.85 -7.54
C ILE A 305 12.16 13.96 -7.03
N GLN A 306 12.31 14.50 -5.82
CA GLN A 306 13.59 14.59 -5.14
C GLN A 306 13.62 13.62 -3.96
N ALA A 307 14.78 13.01 -3.72
CA ALA A 307 14.97 12.22 -2.52
C ALA A 307 14.85 13.15 -1.30
N PRO A 308 14.19 12.71 -0.21
CA PRO A 308 14.19 13.46 1.03
C PRO A 308 15.64 13.72 1.46
N SER A 309 15.96 14.99 1.73
CA SER A 309 17.26 15.40 2.27
C SER A 309 17.03 15.92 3.69
N ARG A 310 17.76 15.38 4.66
CA ARG A 310 17.86 15.98 6.00
C ARG A 310 19.31 16.20 6.39
N ILE A 311 19.89 17.20 5.75
CA ILE A 311 21.17 17.79 6.13
C ILE A 311 20.86 18.98 7.05
N GLY A 312 21.41 18.98 8.27
CA GLY A 312 21.38 20.15 9.18
C GLY A 312 20.76 19.94 10.56
N ALA A 313 20.06 18.84 10.82
CA ALA A 313 19.56 18.53 12.16
C ALA A 313 20.62 17.80 13.00
N SER A 314 20.77 18.19 14.27
CA SER A 314 21.66 17.54 15.25
C SER A 314 20.85 16.68 16.22
N PRO A 315 21.34 15.47 16.58
CA PRO A 315 22.57 14.86 16.10
C PRO A 315 22.43 14.33 14.66
N ARG A 316 23.55 14.31 13.93
CA ARG A 316 23.63 13.68 12.62
C ARG A 316 23.97 12.20 12.77
N VAL A 317 23.26 11.35 12.03
CA VAL A 317 23.44 9.89 12.04
C VAL A 317 23.92 9.41 10.68
N TYR A 318 25.03 8.67 10.65
CA TYR A 318 25.49 7.99 9.45
C TYR A 318 24.88 6.59 9.40
N VAL A 319 24.25 6.22 8.29
CA VAL A 319 23.74 4.87 8.04
C VAL A 319 24.62 4.23 6.99
N ALA A 320 25.37 3.20 7.39
CA ALA A 320 26.22 2.42 6.48
C ALA A 320 25.37 1.65 5.45
N PRO A 321 25.98 1.17 4.34
CA PRO A 321 25.27 0.34 3.40
C PRO A 321 24.69 -0.90 4.09
N VAL A 322 23.47 -1.27 3.70
CA VAL A 322 22.77 -2.41 4.29
C VAL A 322 23.49 -3.70 3.92
N ALA A 323 23.91 -4.49 4.91
CA ALA A 323 24.49 -5.80 4.67
C ALA A 323 23.41 -6.81 4.25
N ASN A 324 23.66 -7.55 3.17
CA ASN A 324 22.75 -8.56 2.63
C ASN A 324 23.20 -9.97 3.03
N ARG A 325 22.43 -10.62 3.91
CA ARG A 325 22.62 -12.03 4.30
C ARG A 325 21.39 -12.88 3.99
N LEU A 326 20.65 -12.50 2.96
CA LEU A 326 19.47 -13.25 2.53
C LEU A 326 19.89 -14.56 1.82
N PRO A 327 19.09 -15.63 1.92
CA PRO A 327 19.28 -16.83 1.13
C PRO A 327 19.03 -16.55 -0.36
N SER A 328 19.53 -17.42 -1.24
CA SER A 328 19.42 -17.25 -2.71
C SER A 328 17.99 -16.99 -3.20
N GLY A 329 16.99 -17.68 -2.63
CA GLY A 329 15.58 -17.50 -2.97
C GLY A 329 15.00 -16.11 -2.67
N LEU A 330 15.66 -15.31 -1.83
CA LEU A 330 15.22 -13.97 -1.45
C LEU A 330 16.13 -12.86 -1.99
N GLN A 331 17.15 -13.18 -2.80
CA GLN A 331 18.10 -12.17 -3.27
C GLN A 331 17.43 -11.06 -4.11
N GLN A 332 16.39 -11.41 -4.88
CA GLN A 332 15.60 -10.44 -5.64
C GLN A 332 14.79 -9.46 -4.76
N GLU A 333 14.57 -9.78 -3.49
CA GLU A 333 13.82 -8.94 -2.55
C GLU A 333 14.69 -7.86 -1.92
N PHE A 334 16.01 -8.07 -1.88
CA PHE A 334 16.94 -7.23 -1.12
C PHE A 334 16.84 -5.75 -1.48
N TRP A 335 16.72 -5.43 -2.77
CA TRP A 335 16.62 -4.03 -3.20
C TRP A 335 15.37 -3.34 -2.64
N TYR A 336 14.20 -3.98 -2.72
CA TYR A 336 12.95 -3.44 -2.16
C TYR A 336 13.01 -3.31 -0.64
N MET A 337 13.60 -4.32 0.00
CA MET A 337 13.83 -4.36 1.43
C MET A 337 14.71 -3.20 1.90
N GLN A 338 15.80 -2.92 1.18
CA GLN A 338 16.68 -1.79 1.42
C GLN A 338 15.95 -0.45 1.24
N GLN A 339 15.12 -0.30 0.20
CA GLN A 339 14.31 0.91 -0.02
C GLN A 339 13.37 1.19 1.16
N THR A 340 12.67 0.16 1.64
CA THR A 340 11.78 0.25 2.81
C THR A 340 12.52 0.67 4.08
N LEU A 341 13.67 0.06 4.34
CA LEU A 341 14.47 0.40 5.51
C LEU A 341 14.98 1.84 5.46
N TRP A 342 15.41 2.31 4.28
CA TRP A 342 15.84 3.70 4.12
C TRP A 342 14.71 4.70 4.31
N ASP A 343 13.50 4.42 3.82
CA ASP A 343 12.36 5.29 4.09
C ASP A 343 12.05 5.41 5.58
N GLU A 344 12.14 4.29 6.31
CA GLU A 344 11.97 4.29 7.76
C GLU A 344 13.04 5.16 8.44
N TYR A 345 14.32 5.01 8.07
CA TYR A 345 15.37 5.86 8.59
C TYR A 345 15.15 7.35 8.28
N ARG A 346 14.71 7.68 7.06
CA ARG A 346 14.41 9.06 6.67
C ARG A 346 13.29 9.66 7.52
N GLN A 347 12.35 8.83 7.94
CA GLN A 347 11.21 9.23 8.76
C GLN A 347 11.61 9.46 10.22
N ILE A 348 12.35 8.53 10.82
CA ILE A 348 12.60 8.52 12.28
C ILE A 348 13.90 9.22 12.70
N LEU A 349 14.88 9.37 11.81
CA LEU A 349 16.16 9.99 12.18
C LEU A 349 16.05 11.53 12.11
N PRO A 350 16.57 12.24 13.12
CA PRO A 350 16.51 13.70 13.18
C PRO A 350 17.29 14.34 12.03
N GLY A 351 18.54 13.90 11.81
CA GLY A 351 19.38 14.24 10.66
C GLY A 351 20.21 13.02 10.24
N TYR A 352 20.36 12.79 8.95
CA TYR A 352 20.95 11.55 8.44
C TYR A 352 21.86 11.76 7.23
N VAL A 353 22.81 10.84 7.09
CA VAL A 353 23.54 10.55 5.85
C VAL A 353 23.38 9.06 5.60
N ILE A 354 22.77 8.70 4.47
CA ILE A 354 22.59 7.29 4.08
C ILE A 354 23.61 6.98 2.99
N ASP A 355 24.50 6.03 3.28
CA ASP A 355 25.47 5.54 2.30
C ASP A 355 24.82 4.48 1.40
N THR A 356 24.72 4.82 0.11
CA THR A 356 24.18 3.95 -0.93
C THR A 356 25.27 3.19 -1.70
N GLY A 357 26.53 3.31 -1.27
CA GLY A 357 27.67 2.61 -1.84
C GLY A 357 27.69 1.10 -1.52
N PRO A 358 28.72 0.37 -1.98
CA PRO A 358 28.82 -1.07 -1.76
C PRO A 358 29.16 -1.39 -0.30
N ALA A 359 28.51 -2.41 0.28
CA ALA A 359 28.74 -2.83 1.68
C ALA A 359 30.12 -3.48 1.96
N SER A 360 31.02 -3.53 0.97
CA SER A 360 32.32 -4.21 1.05
C SER A 360 33.44 -3.38 1.69
N GLU A 361 33.25 -2.07 1.88
CA GLU A 361 34.25 -1.25 2.55
C GLU A 361 34.10 -1.35 4.07
N ASN A 362 35.21 -1.35 4.83
CA ASN A 362 35.16 -1.33 6.31
C ASN A 362 35.61 0.03 6.87
N ILE A 363 35.29 1.10 6.14
CA ILE A 363 35.71 2.47 6.48
C ILE A 363 34.54 3.38 6.92
N TRP A 364 33.37 2.81 7.22
CA TRP A 364 32.14 3.56 7.52
C TRP A 364 32.28 4.55 8.68
N ARG A 365 33.08 4.20 9.69
CA ARG A 365 33.37 5.13 10.80
C ARG A 365 34.18 6.35 10.34
N GLN A 366 35.12 6.18 9.42
CA GLN A 366 35.89 7.29 8.86
C GLN A 366 35.01 8.19 8.00
N LYS A 367 34.11 7.61 7.19
CA LYS A 367 33.11 8.38 6.44
C LYS A 367 32.15 9.13 7.36
N ALA A 368 31.67 8.48 8.43
CA ALA A 368 30.84 9.13 9.44
C ALA A 368 31.54 10.30 10.14
N LEU A 369 32.84 10.17 10.45
CA LEU A 369 33.65 11.28 10.99
C LEU A 369 33.75 12.45 10.00
N ALA A 370 34.00 12.16 8.72
CA ALA A 370 34.11 13.18 7.67
C ALA A 370 32.79 13.95 7.46
N GLU A 371 31.65 13.27 7.61
CA GLU A 371 30.31 13.87 7.56
C GLU A 371 29.89 14.56 8.86
N GLY A 372 30.74 14.55 9.90
CA GLY A 372 30.43 15.14 11.20
C GLY A 372 29.26 14.46 11.92
N CYS A 373 29.05 13.17 11.67
CA CYS A 373 28.01 12.38 12.34
C CYS A 373 28.44 11.99 13.76
N GLU A 374 27.48 11.98 14.68
CA GLU A 374 27.69 11.55 16.07
C GLU A 374 27.53 10.02 16.22
N PHE A 375 26.61 9.45 15.45
CA PHE A 375 26.26 8.03 15.52
C PHE A 375 26.45 7.35 14.16
N LEU A 376 26.87 6.08 14.19
CA LEU A 376 26.96 5.20 13.04
C LEU A 376 25.99 4.03 13.24
N ILE A 377 25.05 3.86 12.33
CA ILE A 377 24.16 2.71 12.24
C ILE A 377 24.67 1.76 11.17
N MET A 378 24.87 0.49 11.53
CA MET A 378 25.19 -0.60 10.62
C MET A 378 24.00 -1.57 10.56
N PRO A 379 23.15 -1.46 9.52
CA PRO A 379 22.03 -2.36 9.32
C PRO A 379 22.44 -3.63 8.55
N GLU A 380 21.88 -4.78 8.95
CA GLU A 380 21.97 -6.04 8.23
C GLU A 380 20.57 -6.66 8.08
N ILE A 381 20.28 -7.20 6.90
CA ILE A 381 19.06 -7.95 6.61
C ILE A 381 19.44 -9.40 6.34
N SER A 382 18.86 -10.31 7.10
CA SER A 382 19.16 -11.74 7.03
C SER A 382 17.87 -12.55 6.87
N GLY A 383 18.00 -13.76 6.32
CA GLY A 383 16.86 -14.65 6.09
C GLY A 383 17.18 -16.09 6.45
N TYR A 384 16.27 -16.77 7.14
CA TYR A 384 16.43 -18.16 7.55
C TYR A 384 15.20 -18.96 7.14
N ALA A 385 15.39 -20.01 6.34
CA ALA A 385 14.27 -20.86 5.91
C ALA A 385 13.58 -21.49 7.12
N ILE A 386 12.25 -21.53 7.10
CA ILE A 386 11.46 -22.26 8.09
C ILE A 386 11.48 -23.73 7.69
N LYS A 387 11.81 -24.59 8.64
CA LYS A 387 11.87 -26.04 8.41
C LYS A 387 10.50 -26.56 8.00
N ASP A 388 10.48 -27.45 7.02
CA ASP A 388 9.29 -28.15 6.53
C ASP A 388 8.21 -27.25 5.87
N GLU A 389 8.53 -25.98 5.61
CA GLU A 389 7.64 -25.02 4.96
C GLU A 389 8.19 -24.60 3.59
N PHE A 390 7.31 -24.56 2.59
CA PHE A 390 7.70 -24.15 1.24
C PHE A 390 7.78 -22.63 1.14
N ASN A 391 8.93 -22.09 0.68
CA ASN A 391 9.14 -20.65 0.49
C ASN A 391 8.75 -19.77 1.71
N ALA A 392 8.94 -20.29 2.92
CA ALA A 392 8.71 -19.55 4.15
C ALA A 392 10.04 -19.31 4.90
N TYR A 393 10.20 -18.13 5.47
CA TYR A 393 11.42 -17.65 6.08
C TYR A 393 11.14 -16.89 7.37
N TYR A 394 12.12 -16.85 8.27
CA TYR A 394 12.29 -15.75 9.20
C TYR A 394 13.12 -14.67 8.51
N VAL A 395 12.56 -13.47 8.37
CA VAL A 395 13.30 -12.28 7.92
C VAL A 395 13.70 -11.49 9.15
N THR A 396 14.99 -11.19 9.27
CA THR A 396 15.54 -10.46 10.40
C THR A 396 16.16 -9.13 9.98
N LEU A 397 15.99 -8.12 10.83
CA LEU A 397 16.69 -6.84 10.76
C LEU A 397 17.59 -6.73 11.98
N HIS A 398 18.89 -6.73 11.74
CA HIS A 398 19.91 -6.46 12.74
C HIS A 398 20.35 -5.01 12.61
N GLN A 399 20.50 -4.34 13.74
CA GLN A 399 20.97 -2.97 13.80
C GLN A 399 22.01 -2.82 14.89
N THR A 400 23.20 -2.41 14.49
CA THR A 400 24.31 -2.13 15.41
C THR A 400 24.61 -0.64 15.38
N ILE A 401 24.67 0.01 16.54
CA ILE A 401 24.87 1.45 16.66
C ILE A 401 26.15 1.73 17.43
N TYR A 402 27.00 2.58 16.85
CA TYR A 402 28.26 3.00 17.44
C TYR A 402 28.29 4.50 17.69
N ASP A 403 28.98 4.92 18.75
CA ASP A 403 29.46 6.28 18.91
C ASP A 403 30.63 6.49 17.94
N VAL A 404 30.52 7.47 17.05
CA VAL A 404 31.50 7.69 15.99
C VAL A 404 32.85 8.15 16.56
N LYS A 405 32.85 8.99 17.60
CA LYS A 405 34.07 9.59 18.16
C LYS A 405 34.92 8.58 18.91
N THR A 406 34.29 7.75 19.73
CA THR A 406 34.96 6.75 20.59
C THR A 406 35.07 5.38 19.91
N GLY A 407 34.19 5.07 18.95
CA GLY A 407 34.05 3.74 18.37
C GLY A 407 33.34 2.74 19.29
N GLN A 408 32.77 3.18 20.41
CA GLN A 408 32.08 2.31 21.35
C GLN A 408 30.76 1.80 20.76
N LEU A 409 30.47 0.50 20.95
CA LEU A 409 29.15 -0.07 20.70
C LEU A 409 28.14 0.48 21.71
N LEU A 410 27.10 1.17 21.22
CA LEU A 410 26.04 1.74 22.03
C LEU A 410 24.82 0.82 22.12
N ASN A 411 24.46 0.19 20.99
CA ASN A 411 23.26 -0.63 20.92
C ASN A 411 23.41 -1.75 19.88
N LEU A 412 22.79 -2.89 20.17
CA LEU A 412 22.59 -3.99 19.24
C LEU A 412 21.13 -4.43 19.35
N THR A 413 20.37 -4.25 18.28
CA THR A 413 18.94 -4.61 18.24
C THR A 413 18.67 -5.61 17.12
N LEU A 414 17.83 -6.60 17.40
CA LEU A 414 17.41 -7.62 16.46
C LEU A 414 15.88 -7.67 16.42
N PHE A 415 15.31 -7.51 15.22
CA PHE A 415 13.90 -7.73 14.94
C PHE A 415 13.75 -8.92 14.01
N SER A 416 12.74 -9.74 14.22
CA SER A 416 12.46 -10.91 13.40
C SER A 416 10.95 -11.07 13.21
N HIS A 417 10.57 -11.49 11.99
CA HIS A 417 9.20 -11.83 11.65
C HIS A 417 9.20 -13.01 10.66
N ASN A 418 8.24 -13.93 10.80
CA ASN A 418 8.10 -15.05 9.87
C ASN A 418 7.25 -14.66 8.64
N THR A 419 7.40 -15.40 7.55
CA THR A 419 6.65 -15.13 6.30
C THR A 419 5.56 -16.18 6.05
N LEU A 420 4.98 -16.76 7.11
CA LEU A 420 3.93 -17.78 6.96
C LEU A 420 2.62 -17.19 6.41
N HIS A 421 2.35 -15.92 6.73
CA HIS A 421 1.10 -15.25 6.39
C HIS A 421 1.29 -13.91 5.69
N ILE A 422 2.54 -13.50 5.44
CA ILE A 422 2.89 -12.23 4.80
C ILE A 422 4.12 -12.43 3.91
N SER A 423 4.36 -11.53 2.97
CA SER A 423 5.56 -11.58 2.14
C SER A 423 6.86 -11.33 2.94
N PRO A 424 8.02 -11.76 2.43
CA PRO A 424 9.32 -11.37 2.98
C PRO A 424 9.49 -9.84 3.09
N LEU A 425 9.02 -9.08 2.11
CA LEU A 425 9.10 -7.62 2.11
C LEU A 425 8.26 -7.00 3.22
N GLU A 426 7.02 -7.47 3.40
CA GLU A 426 6.16 -7.06 4.51
C GLU A 426 6.78 -7.44 5.86
N ALA A 427 7.38 -8.63 5.99
CA ALA A 427 8.07 -9.05 7.21
C ALA A 427 9.22 -8.09 7.59
N LEU A 428 10.01 -7.64 6.62
CA LEU A 428 11.01 -6.60 6.88
C LEU A 428 10.35 -5.26 7.22
N MET A 429 9.30 -4.86 6.50
CA MET A 429 8.59 -3.60 6.79
C MET A 429 8.09 -3.60 8.24
N HIS A 430 7.56 -4.71 8.74
CA HIS A 430 7.17 -4.85 10.13
C HIS A 430 8.35 -4.73 11.10
N ASN A 431 9.49 -5.33 10.77
CA ASN A 431 10.70 -5.19 11.56
C ASN A 431 11.22 -3.74 11.59
N ALA A 432 11.24 -3.07 10.45
CA ALA A 432 11.68 -1.68 10.32
C ALA A 432 10.77 -0.71 11.08
N LYS A 433 9.45 -0.86 10.98
CA LYS A 433 8.46 0.00 11.67
C LYS A 433 8.48 -0.12 13.21
N ARG A 434 9.25 -1.06 13.76
CA ARG A 434 9.51 -1.19 15.21
C ARG A 434 10.72 -0.38 15.67
N LEU A 435 11.49 0.20 14.74
CA LEU A 435 12.50 1.20 15.05
C LEU A 435 11.77 2.45 15.55
N THR A 436 11.89 2.76 16.84
CA THR A 436 11.27 3.96 17.40
C THR A 436 12.28 5.09 17.50
N THR A 437 11.81 6.33 17.34
CA THR A 437 12.56 7.53 17.73
C THR A 437 13.07 7.44 19.17
N SER A 438 12.33 6.80 20.08
CA SER A 438 12.77 6.60 21.47
C SER A 438 13.95 5.63 21.60
N THR A 439 14.12 4.64 20.72
CA THR A 439 15.31 3.76 20.69
C THR A 439 16.52 4.39 20.02
N LEU A 440 16.30 5.43 19.20
CA LEU A 440 17.32 6.10 18.40
C LEU A 440 17.56 7.56 18.81
N SER A 441 16.96 8.01 19.90
CA SER A 441 17.14 9.38 20.38
C SER A 441 18.56 9.58 20.93
N PRO A 442 19.13 10.78 20.84
CA PRO A 442 20.50 11.05 21.30
C PRO A 442 20.63 10.75 22.79
N ASP A 443 19.60 11.12 23.55
CA ASP A 443 19.49 10.90 24.98
C ASP A 443 19.32 9.43 25.33
N SER A 444 18.58 8.67 24.51
CA SER A 444 18.41 7.23 24.72
C SER A 444 19.70 6.48 24.40
N LEU A 445 20.34 6.78 23.26
CA LEU A 445 21.59 6.16 22.83
C LEU A 445 22.74 6.42 23.80
N ARG A 446 22.75 7.58 24.47
CA ARG A 446 23.73 7.93 25.51
C ARG A 446 23.41 7.33 26.89
N ARG A 447 22.17 6.89 27.13
CA ARG A 447 21.70 6.32 28.41
C ARG A 447 21.62 4.79 28.42
N LEU A 448 21.83 4.11 27.28
CA LEU A 448 21.79 2.65 27.24
C LEU A 448 22.90 2.06 28.12
N PRO A 449 22.55 1.21 29.12
CA PRO A 449 23.56 0.51 29.89
C PRO A 449 24.34 -0.42 28.96
N ILE A 450 25.66 -0.40 29.11
CA ILE A 450 26.58 -1.30 28.41
C ILE A 450 26.06 -2.74 28.58
N PRO A 451 25.76 -3.48 27.49
CA PRO A 451 25.50 -4.90 27.63
C PRO A 451 26.84 -5.59 27.91
N PHE A 452 26.99 -5.97 29.18
CA PHE A 452 28.05 -6.75 29.83
C PHE A 452 29.35 -6.01 30.25
N PRO A 453 29.75 -6.14 31.54
CA PRO A 453 31.11 -5.83 31.95
C PRO A 453 32.08 -6.83 31.31
N LYS A 454 33.30 -6.37 31.04
CA LYS A 454 34.44 -7.15 30.53
C LYS A 454 34.53 -8.54 31.19
N ALA A 455 33.96 -9.57 30.57
CA ALA A 455 34.32 -10.93 30.88
C ALA A 455 35.57 -11.25 30.06
N SER A 456 36.73 -11.26 30.71
CA SER A 456 37.92 -11.91 30.21
C SER A 456 37.60 -13.40 30.02
N VAL A 457 37.33 -13.82 28.78
CA VAL A 457 37.15 -15.23 28.44
C VAL A 457 38.53 -15.88 28.44
N ASN A 458 38.89 -16.52 29.56
CA ASN A 458 39.88 -17.58 29.55
C ASN A 458 39.22 -18.82 28.95
N PHE A 459 39.73 -19.28 27.82
CA PHE A 459 39.38 -20.61 27.29
C PHE A 459 40.03 -21.67 28.18
N SER A 460 39.25 -22.24 29.10
CA SER A 460 39.52 -23.59 29.60
C SER A 460 38.37 -24.50 29.16
N SER A 461 38.73 -25.51 28.38
CA SER A 461 37.86 -26.58 27.93
C SER A 461 37.32 -27.36 29.14
N GLU A 462 36.01 -27.29 29.37
CA GLU A 462 35.14 -28.35 29.91
C GLU A 462 33.87 -27.72 30.48
N ASN A 463 32.76 -27.81 29.72
CA ASN A 463 31.44 -28.23 30.22
C ASN A 463 30.37 -27.97 29.15
N LYS A 464 29.69 -29.04 28.74
CA LYS A 464 28.52 -29.00 27.85
C LYS A 464 27.30 -28.46 28.63
N PRO A 465 26.49 -27.56 28.07
CA PRO A 465 25.18 -27.26 28.62
C PRO A 465 24.15 -28.32 28.18
N GLN A 466 23.43 -28.87 29.15
CA GLN A 466 22.21 -29.65 28.95
C GLN A 466 21.06 -28.71 28.57
N TYR A 467 20.32 -29.06 27.52
CA TYR A 467 19.05 -28.43 27.18
C TYR A 467 17.91 -29.13 27.94
N LEU A 468 17.14 -28.37 28.70
CA LEU A 468 15.83 -28.79 29.22
C LEU A 468 14.75 -28.20 28.31
N TRP A 469 13.81 -29.07 27.95
CA TRP A 469 12.78 -28.96 26.91
C TRP A 469 11.75 -27.86 27.15
#